data_AF-A0A0G0KJW0-F1
#
_entry.id   AF-A0A0G0KJW0-F1
#
_cell.length_a   1.000
_cell.length_b   1.000
_cell.length_c   1.000
_cell.angle_alpha   90.00
_cell.angle_beta   90.00
_cell.angle_gamma   90.00
#
_symmetry.space_group_name_H-M   'P 1'
#
loop_
_entity.id
_entity.type
_entity.pdbx_description
1 polymer ?
#
loop_
_entity_poly.entity_id
_entity_poly.type
_entity_poly.pdbx_seq_one_letter_code
_entity_poly.pdbx_strand_id
1 'polypeptide(L)'
;MIKNDNKGYLFIISAPSGAGKTSLTNYVMNTLEPTLPLQKVITTTTRSPRAGEVNGVDYNFISLTEFKEKEQRNHFLEVSCYNGHWYGSPAEIITKMKQGLSFVIIVDRAGAKKFKSLIPQAVTIWITLDNLEELKKRIELRGSMSQQDINERLKLAEQECKEEQADPLCSHCIINNDFNAAAQELLAIFKRYLRASN
;
A
#
# COMPACT_ATOMS: atom_id res chain seq x y z
N MET A 1 23.17 -18.63 -9.31
CA MET A 1 22.18 -18.88 -10.39
C MET A 1 21.10 -17.82 -10.30
N ILE A 2 21.21 -16.74 -11.07
CA ILE A 2 20.14 -15.73 -11.18
C ILE A 2 19.30 -16.16 -12.38
N LYS A 3 18.18 -16.84 -12.13
CA LYS A 3 17.22 -17.14 -13.21
C LYS A 3 16.51 -15.83 -13.54
N ASN A 4 16.86 -15.29 -14.70
CA ASN A 4 16.13 -14.22 -15.37
C ASN A 4 14.81 -14.83 -15.90
N ASP A 5 13.80 -14.93 -15.04
CA ASP A 5 12.44 -15.21 -15.45
C ASP A 5 11.75 -13.85 -15.60
N ASN A 6 11.28 -13.54 -16.79
CA ASN A 6 10.65 -12.29 -17.25
C ASN A 6 9.36 -11.89 -16.47
N LYS A 7 9.42 -11.87 -15.13
CA LYS A 7 8.32 -11.68 -14.19
C LYS A 7 8.47 -10.32 -13.53
N GLY A 8 7.39 -9.55 -13.51
CA GLY A 8 7.34 -8.25 -12.86
C GLY A 8 7.42 -8.36 -11.34
N TYR A 9 7.76 -7.25 -10.70
CA TYR A 9 7.85 -7.13 -9.25
C TYR A 9 6.52 -6.67 -8.64
N LEU A 10 6.26 -7.11 -7.41
CA LEU A 10 5.27 -6.48 -6.56
C LEU A 10 6.00 -5.73 -5.45
N PHE A 11 5.76 -4.42 -5.37
CA PHE A 11 6.15 -3.57 -4.26
C PHE A 11 4.95 -3.42 -3.32
N ILE A 12 5.12 -3.83 -2.06
CA ILE A 12 4.11 -3.70 -1.02
C ILE A 12 4.52 -2.54 -0.14
N ILE A 13 3.77 -1.44 -0.23
CA ILE A 13 3.93 -0.29 0.64
C ILE A 13 2.99 -0.44 1.82
N SER A 14 3.56 -0.61 3.00
CA SER A 14 2.85 -0.52 4.27
C SER A 14 3.38 0.63 5.11
N ALA A 15 2.51 1.18 5.94
CA ALA A 15 2.85 2.29 6.81
C ALA A 15 1.79 2.39 7.89
N PRO A 16 2.16 2.84 9.10
CA PRO A 16 1.18 3.11 10.12
C PRO A 16 0.28 4.25 9.64
N SER A 17 -0.94 4.28 10.16
CA SER A 17 -1.87 5.37 9.83
C SER A 17 -1.20 6.74 10.04
N GLY A 18 -1.38 7.68 9.10
CA GLY A 18 -0.81 9.04 9.20
C GLY A 18 0.61 9.22 8.63
N ALA A 19 1.34 8.14 8.31
CA ALA A 19 2.73 8.25 7.80
C ALA A 19 2.85 8.67 6.33
N GLY A 20 1.74 8.87 5.61
CA GLY A 20 1.75 9.46 4.26
C GLY A 20 1.99 8.50 3.09
N LYS A 21 1.85 7.17 3.27
CA LYS A 21 2.12 6.15 2.24
C LYS A 21 1.47 6.42 0.87
N THR A 22 0.20 6.82 0.86
CA THR A 22 -0.53 7.10 -0.39
C THR A 22 0.03 8.33 -1.10
N SER A 23 0.25 9.42 -0.37
CA SER A 23 0.77 10.66 -0.93
C SER A 23 2.17 10.47 -1.50
N LEU A 24 3.05 9.79 -0.75
CA LEU A 24 4.42 9.53 -1.19
C LEU A 24 4.46 8.68 -2.45
N THR A 25 3.71 7.57 -2.47
CA THR A 25 3.67 6.65 -3.62
C THR A 25 3.11 7.34 -4.86
N ASN A 26 1.99 8.06 -4.73
CA ASN A 26 1.39 8.79 -5.86
C ASN A 26 2.33 9.88 -6.38
N TYR A 27 3.04 10.61 -5.50
CA TYR A 27 3.99 11.63 -5.93
C TYR A 27 5.16 11.03 -6.73
N VAL A 28 5.72 9.92 -6.28
CA VAL A 28 6.78 9.22 -7.02
C VAL A 28 6.28 8.76 -8.39
N MET A 29 5.13 8.10 -8.43
CA MET A 29 4.59 7.50 -9.66
C MET A 29 4.09 8.54 -10.68
N ASN A 30 3.45 9.61 -10.22
CA ASN A 30 2.75 10.53 -11.12
C ASN A 30 3.57 11.79 -11.41
N THR A 31 4.48 12.17 -10.52
CA THR A 31 5.21 13.44 -10.61
C THR A 31 6.69 13.25 -10.85
N LEU A 32 7.37 12.40 -10.06
CA LEU A 32 8.82 12.26 -10.19
C LEU A 32 9.25 11.42 -11.40
N GLU A 33 8.56 10.30 -11.68
CA GLU A 33 8.92 9.45 -12.81
C GLU A 33 7.70 8.73 -13.43
N PRO A 34 6.86 9.45 -14.20
CA PRO A 34 5.65 8.90 -14.80
C PRO A 34 5.90 7.83 -15.88
N THR A 35 7.14 7.69 -16.33
CA THR A 35 7.57 6.67 -17.32
C THR A 35 8.09 5.40 -16.67
N LEU A 36 8.12 5.32 -15.34
CA LEU A 36 8.51 4.11 -14.62
C LEU A 36 7.55 2.97 -15.00
N PRO A 37 8.05 1.77 -15.39
CA PRO A 37 7.20 0.65 -15.79
C PRO A 37 6.57 -0.03 -14.55
N LEU A 38 5.77 0.72 -13.81
CA LEU A 38 5.19 0.37 -12.51
C LEU A 38 3.74 0.86 -12.45
N GLN A 39 2.81 -0.04 -12.15
CA GLN A 39 1.39 0.29 -12.06
C GLN A 39 0.89 0.24 -10.63
N LYS A 40 0.06 1.20 -10.23
CA LYS A 40 -0.62 1.15 -8.93
C LYS A 40 -1.76 0.14 -8.99
N VAL A 41 -1.82 -0.79 -8.04
CA VAL A 41 -2.98 -1.67 -7.88
C VAL A 41 -4.15 -0.84 -7.36
N ILE A 42 -5.27 -0.87 -8.09
CA ILE A 42 -6.50 -0.20 -7.67
C ILE A 42 -7.33 -1.20 -6.86
N THR A 43 -7.39 -0.98 -5.55
CA THR A 43 -8.15 -1.81 -4.61
C THR A 43 -9.64 -1.57 -4.79
N THR A 44 -10.45 -2.64 -4.72
CA THR A 44 -11.91 -2.54 -4.70
C THR A 44 -12.40 -2.34 -3.28
N THR A 45 -13.36 -1.45 -3.04
CA THR A 45 -13.92 -1.23 -1.70
C THR A 45 -15.42 -1.03 -1.69
N THR A 46 -16.05 -1.40 -0.57
CA THR A 46 -17.48 -1.13 -0.28
C THR A 46 -17.71 0.18 0.47
N ARG A 47 -16.64 0.93 0.77
CA ARG A 47 -16.75 2.26 1.35
C ARG A 47 -17.23 3.25 0.29
N SER A 48 -18.00 4.26 0.66
CA SER A 48 -18.29 5.39 -0.23
C SER A 48 -17.02 6.23 -0.51
N PRO A 49 -16.85 6.80 -1.71
CA PRO A 49 -15.74 7.69 -2.01
C PRO A 49 -15.75 8.91 -1.09
N ARG A 50 -14.56 9.35 -0.65
CA ARG A 50 -14.37 10.63 0.04
C ARG A 50 -14.28 11.78 -0.98
N ALA A 51 -14.41 13.01 -0.49
CA ALA A 51 -14.18 14.19 -1.32
C ALA A 51 -12.80 14.13 -2.00
N GLY A 52 -12.80 14.25 -3.33
CA GLY A 52 -11.59 14.19 -4.16
C GLY A 52 -11.14 12.80 -4.57
N GLU A 53 -11.71 11.71 -4.04
CA GLU A 53 -11.41 10.35 -4.53
C GLU A 53 -12.17 10.06 -5.83
N VAL A 54 -11.48 9.46 -6.80
CA VAL A 54 -12.02 9.15 -8.13
C VAL A 54 -12.11 7.63 -8.31
N ASN A 55 -13.29 7.15 -8.73
CA ASN A 55 -13.52 5.74 -9.02
C ASN A 55 -12.64 5.26 -10.18
N GLY A 56 -12.01 4.10 -10.01
CA GLY A 56 -11.06 3.55 -10.99
C GLY A 56 -9.67 4.21 -10.97
N VAL A 57 -9.41 5.14 -10.04
CA VAL A 57 -8.11 5.80 -9.87
C VAL A 57 -7.58 5.60 -8.45
N ASP A 58 -8.42 5.91 -7.45
CA ASP A 58 -8.07 5.71 -6.04
C ASP A 58 -8.50 4.32 -5.57
N TYR A 59 -9.76 3.98 -5.83
CA TYR A 59 -10.36 2.67 -5.56
C TYR A 59 -11.40 2.35 -6.64
N ASN A 60 -11.78 1.08 -6.74
CA ASN A 60 -13.04 0.69 -7.37
C ASN A 60 -14.13 0.65 -6.28
N PHE A 61 -14.97 1.67 -6.24
CA PHE A 61 -16.06 1.80 -5.29
C PHE A 61 -17.28 1.03 -5.80
N ILE A 62 -17.70 0.01 -5.06
CA ILE A 62 -18.83 -0.86 -5.42
C ILE A 62 -19.74 -1.11 -4.21
N SER A 63 -20.94 -1.63 -4.45
CA SER A 63 -21.83 -2.05 -3.37
C SER A 63 -21.31 -3.31 -2.65
N LEU A 64 -21.79 -3.54 -1.43
CA LEU A 64 -21.48 -4.78 -0.69
C LEU A 64 -21.95 -6.03 -1.44
N THR A 65 -23.11 -5.95 -2.10
CA THR A 65 -23.66 -7.05 -2.91
C THR A 65 -22.71 -7.42 -4.05
N GLU A 66 -22.29 -6.44 -4.85
CA GLU A 66 -21.33 -6.65 -5.95
C GLU A 66 -19.98 -7.16 -5.44
N PHE A 67 -19.52 -6.68 -4.28
CA PHE A 67 -18.29 -7.15 -3.66
C PHE A 67 -18.38 -8.64 -3.33
N LYS A 68 -19.49 -9.06 -2.72
CA LYS A 68 -19.73 -10.47 -2.38
C LYS A 68 -19.85 -11.37 -3.61
N GLU A 69 -20.48 -10.88 -4.67
CA GLU A 69 -20.51 -11.61 -5.95
C GLU A 69 -19.10 -11.77 -6.55
N LYS A 70 -18.27 -10.73 -6.51
CA LYS A 70 -16.87 -10.77 -6.96
C LYS A 70 -16.03 -11.72 -6.10
N GLU A 71 -16.22 -11.70 -4.79
CA GLU A 71 -15.56 -12.60 -3.84
C GLU A 71 -15.91 -14.06 -4.15
N GLN A 72 -17.19 -14.39 -4.36
CA GLN A 72 -17.64 -15.74 -4.75
C GLN A 72 -17.03 -16.23 -6.07
N ARG A 73 -16.67 -15.31 -6.96
CA ARG A 73 -16.01 -15.60 -8.25
C ARG A 73 -14.48 -15.60 -8.16
N ASN A 74 -13.90 -15.59 -6.97
CA ASN A 74 -12.45 -15.54 -6.73
C ASN A 74 -11.76 -14.35 -7.42
N HIS A 75 -12.45 -13.21 -7.50
CA HIS A 75 -11.90 -12.02 -8.15
C HIS A 75 -10.78 -11.36 -7.35
N PHE A 76 -10.70 -11.62 -6.04
CA PHE A 76 -9.75 -11.00 -5.13
C PHE A 76 -8.65 -11.97 -4.71
N LEU A 77 -7.41 -11.48 -4.69
CA LEU A 77 -6.25 -12.18 -4.14
C LEU A 77 -6.19 -12.08 -2.62
N GLU A 78 -6.53 -10.89 -2.11
CA GLU A 78 -6.53 -10.56 -0.69
C GLU A 78 -7.81 -9.78 -0.40
N VAL A 79 -8.45 -10.14 0.71
CA VAL A 79 -9.63 -9.47 1.23
C VAL A 79 -9.39 -9.09 2.69
N SER A 80 -9.73 -7.85 3.02
CA SER A 80 -9.68 -7.29 4.36
C SER A 80 -10.97 -6.52 4.68
N CYS A 81 -11.27 -6.38 5.97
CA CYS A 81 -12.39 -5.59 6.47
C CYS A 81 -11.85 -4.59 7.48
N TYR A 82 -12.18 -3.31 7.29
CA TYR A 82 -11.77 -2.22 8.15
C TYR A 82 -12.93 -1.24 8.34
N ASN A 83 -13.27 -0.93 9.59
CA ASN A 83 -14.40 -0.09 9.98
C ASN A 83 -15.71 -0.45 9.25
N GLY A 84 -16.02 -1.75 9.15
CA GLY A 84 -17.23 -2.25 8.52
C GLY A 84 -17.25 -2.18 6.99
N HIS A 85 -16.16 -1.74 6.35
CA HIS A 85 -16.01 -1.73 4.90
C HIS A 85 -15.02 -2.79 4.44
N TRP A 86 -15.35 -3.43 3.31
CA TRP A 86 -14.51 -4.45 2.71
C TRP A 86 -13.57 -3.85 1.69
N TYR A 87 -12.39 -4.44 1.58
CA TYR A 87 -11.33 -4.08 0.64
C TYR A 87 -10.83 -5.35 -0.02
N GLY A 88 -10.70 -5.32 -1.35
CA GLY A 88 -10.36 -6.49 -2.16
C GLY A 88 -9.35 -6.12 -3.23
N SER A 89 -8.20 -6.76 -3.20
CA SER A 89 -7.14 -6.56 -4.19
C SER A 89 -7.31 -7.53 -5.36
N PRO A 90 -7.28 -7.08 -6.62
CA PRO A 90 -7.63 -7.92 -7.77
C PRO A 90 -6.65 -9.09 -7.98
N ALA A 91 -7.16 -10.30 -8.19
CA ALA A 91 -6.35 -11.51 -8.41
C ALA A 91 -5.57 -11.53 -9.72
N GLU A 92 -6.05 -10.79 -10.72
CA GLU A 92 -5.41 -10.69 -12.03
C GLU A 92 -3.97 -10.13 -11.99
N ILE A 93 -3.58 -9.44 -10.91
CA ILE A 93 -2.22 -8.92 -10.75
C ILE A 93 -1.18 -10.05 -10.84
N ILE A 94 -1.50 -11.25 -10.35
CA ILE A 94 -0.57 -12.39 -10.39
C ILE A 94 -0.28 -12.79 -11.84
N THR A 95 -1.33 -12.84 -12.67
CA THR A 95 -1.20 -13.20 -14.09
C THR A 95 -0.44 -12.11 -14.84
N LYS A 96 -0.74 -10.84 -14.58
CA LYS A 96 -0.05 -9.70 -15.18
C LYS A 96 1.43 -9.63 -14.78
N MET A 97 1.74 -9.94 -13.52
CA MET A 97 3.13 -10.06 -13.06
C MET A 97 3.90 -11.17 -13.77
N LYS A 98 3.26 -12.31 -14.05
CA LYS A 98 3.89 -13.39 -14.84
C LYS A 98 4.19 -12.97 -16.29
N GLN A 99 3.57 -11.90 -16.78
CA GLN A 99 3.80 -11.31 -18.10
C GLN A 99 4.86 -10.19 -18.08
N GLY A 100 5.50 -9.94 -16.93
CA GLY A 100 6.54 -8.90 -16.79
C GLY A 100 6.06 -7.57 -16.23
N LEU A 101 4.74 -7.40 -16.01
CA LEU A 101 4.20 -6.14 -15.47
C LEU A 101 4.49 -6.02 -13.97
N SER A 102 5.08 -4.90 -13.57
CA SER A 102 5.35 -4.62 -12.16
C SER A 102 4.26 -3.75 -11.54
N PHE A 103 3.97 -4.01 -10.27
CA PHE A 103 2.91 -3.36 -9.53
C PHE A 103 3.41 -2.81 -8.20
N VAL A 104 2.78 -1.72 -7.75
CA VAL A 104 2.85 -1.25 -6.37
C VAL A 104 1.46 -1.29 -5.75
N ILE A 105 1.39 -1.85 -4.54
CA ILE A 105 0.17 -1.91 -3.76
C ILE A 105 0.37 -1.23 -2.41
N ILE A 106 -0.66 -0.52 -1.95
CA ILE A 106 -0.65 0.24 -0.71
C ILE A 106 -1.64 -0.42 0.25
N VAL A 107 -1.15 -0.98 1.34
CA VAL A 107 -1.93 -1.73 2.34
C VAL A 107 -1.51 -1.36 3.76
N ASP A 108 -2.26 -1.84 4.75
CA ASP A 108 -1.85 -1.82 6.16
C ASP A 108 -0.83 -2.95 6.44
N ARG A 109 -0.33 -3.04 7.68
CA ARG A 109 0.67 -4.08 8.03
C ARG A 109 0.09 -5.50 7.92
N ALA A 110 -1.16 -5.68 8.30
CA ALA A 110 -1.83 -6.98 8.23
C ALA A 110 -1.98 -7.47 6.78
N GLY A 111 -2.41 -6.59 5.88
CA GLY A 111 -2.47 -6.83 4.44
C GLY A 111 -1.09 -7.13 3.87
N ALA A 112 -0.06 -6.37 4.26
CA ALA A 112 1.30 -6.65 3.83
C ALA A 112 1.75 -8.06 4.22
N LYS A 113 1.42 -8.53 5.43
CA LYS A 113 1.74 -9.88 5.90
C LYS A 113 1.07 -10.96 5.03
N LYS A 114 -0.20 -10.77 4.68
CA LYS A 114 -0.93 -11.67 3.77
C LYS A 114 -0.32 -11.68 2.36
N PHE A 115 -0.01 -10.51 1.81
CA PHE A 115 0.63 -10.43 0.50
C PHE A 115 2.01 -11.09 0.49
N LYS A 116 2.80 -10.91 1.55
CA LYS A 116 4.12 -11.53 1.68
C LYS A 116 4.04 -13.05 1.78
N SER A 117 3.00 -13.61 2.41
CA SER A 117 2.82 -15.07 2.44
C SER A 117 2.39 -15.63 1.08
N LEU A 118 1.54 -14.90 0.34
CA LEU A 118 1.09 -15.27 -1.01
C LEU A 118 2.19 -15.10 -2.08
N ILE A 119 3.03 -14.07 -1.92
CA ILE A 119 4.08 -13.68 -2.86
C ILE A 119 5.37 -13.44 -2.06
N PRO A 120 6.11 -14.50 -1.67
CA PRO A 120 7.31 -14.37 -0.83
C PRO A 120 8.40 -13.48 -1.42
N GLN A 121 8.47 -13.38 -2.74
CA GLN A 121 9.43 -12.54 -3.47
C GLN A 121 9.04 -11.05 -3.56
N ALA A 122 7.87 -10.66 -3.05
CA ALA A 122 7.46 -9.26 -3.07
C ALA A 122 8.41 -8.38 -2.24
N VAL A 123 8.66 -7.18 -2.73
CA VAL A 123 9.50 -6.16 -2.09
C VAL A 123 8.64 -5.40 -1.09
N THR A 124 8.86 -5.62 0.20
CA THR A 124 8.10 -4.99 1.29
C THR A 124 8.81 -3.71 1.74
N ILE A 125 8.10 -2.59 1.72
CA ILE A 125 8.62 -1.26 2.05
C ILE A 125 7.73 -0.68 3.15
N TRP A 126 8.32 -0.48 4.33
CA TRP A 126 7.68 0.19 5.46
C TRP A 126 7.99 1.68 5.42
N ILE A 127 6.96 2.52 5.39
CA ILE A 127 7.12 3.97 5.52
C ILE A 127 6.69 4.36 6.92
N THR A 128 7.53 5.06 7.68
CA THR A 128 7.21 5.51 9.03
C THR A 128 7.74 6.91 9.28
N LEU A 129 7.49 7.43 10.47
CA LEU A 129 8.17 8.59 11.03
C LEU A 129 9.16 8.12 12.09
N ASP A 130 10.16 8.94 12.40
CA ASP A 130 11.08 8.69 13.52
C ASP A 130 10.37 8.82 14.87
N ASN A 131 9.32 9.62 14.92
CA ASN A 131 8.62 9.98 16.14
C ASN A 131 7.12 9.69 16.05
N LEU A 132 6.65 8.88 16.99
CA LEU A 132 5.23 8.58 17.16
C LEU A 132 4.40 9.84 17.46
N GLU A 133 4.96 10.84 18.14
CA GLU A 133 4.27 12.11 18.41
C GLU A 133 4.03 12.92 17.13
N GLU A 134 4.96 12.85 16.16
CA GLU A 134 4.76 13.45 14.83
C GLU A 134 3.61 12.74 14.10
N LEU A 135 3.52 11.41 14.24
CA LEU A 135 2.45 10.61 13.67
C LEU A 135 1.09 10.98 14.28
N LYS A 136 1.05 11.14 15.61
CA LYS A 136 -0.14 11.59 16.34
C LYS A 136 -0.63 12.94 15.84
N LYS A 137 0.27 13.94 15.79
CA LYS A 137 -0.03 15.26 15.25
C LYS A 137 -0.60 15.19 13.83
N ARG A 138 0.00 14.38 12.94
CA ARG A 138 -0.50 14.22 11.56
C ARG A 138 -1.89 13.56 11.50
N ILE A 139 -2.19 12.62 12.39
CA ILE A 139 -3.52 12.01 12.48
C ILE A 139 -4.55 13.02 13.00
N GLU A 140 -4.21 13.81 14.02
CA GLU A 140 -5.07 14.83 14.62
C GLU A 140 -5.34 16.01 13.67
N LEU A 141 -4.33 16.46 12.94
CA LEU A 141 -4.44 17.53 11.94
C LEU A 141 -5.28 17.13 10.73
N ARG A 142 -5.53 15.84 10.54
CA ARG A 142 -6.39 15.34 9.46
C ARG A 142 -7.85 15.61 9.85
N GLY A 143 -8.31 16.82 9.52
CA GLY A 143 -9.62 17.34 9.90
C GLY A 143 -10.82 16.44 9.53
N SER A 144 -11.96 16.76 10.16
CA SER A 144 -13.27 16.11 9.96
C SER A 144 -13.37 14.67 10.50
N MET A 145 -12.64 14.34 11.56
CA MET A 145 -12.73 13.05 12.24
C MET A 145 -13.30 13.20 13.65
N SER A 146 -14.06 12.20 14.12
CA SER A 146 -14.49 12.16 15.51
C SER A 146 -13.30 11.85 16.42
N GLN A 147 -13.37 12.25 17.69
CA GLN A 147 -12.32 11.91 18.67
C GLN A 147 -12.14 10.39 18.80
N GLN A 148 -13.22 9.63 18.64
CA GLN A 148 -13.18 8.17 18.63
C GLN A 148 -12.34 7.65 17.45
N ASP A 149 -12.58 8.14 16.23
CA ASP A 149 -11.82 7.70 15.05
C ASP A 149 -10.33 8.06 15.17
N ILE A 150 -10.02 9.22 15.76
CA ILE A 150 -8.64 9.63 16.03
C ILE A 150 -7.99 8.60 16.95
N ASN A 151 -8.60 8.33 18.11
CA ASN A 151 -8.06 7.39 19.10
C ASN A 151 -7.87 5.98 18.53
N GLU A 152 -8.82 5.49 17.73
CA GLU A 152 -8.72 4.18 17.06
C GLU A 152 -7.54 4.16 16.08
N ARG A 153 -7.35 5.22 15.29
CA ARG A 153 -6.20 5.32 14.37
C ARG A 153 -4.86 5.43 15.09
N LEU A 154 -4.80 6.19 16.18
CA LEU A 154 -3.58 6.28 17.00
C LEU A 154 -3.20 4.90 17.55
N LYS A 155 -4.17 4.20 18.16
CA LYS A 155 -3.96 2.87 18.72
C LYS A 155 -3.49 1.88 17.65
N LEU A 156 -4.11 1.91 16.48
CA LEU A 156 -3.71 1.05 15.36
C LEU A 156 -2.28 1.38 14.90
N ALA A 157 -1.97 2.67 14.70
CA ALA A 157 -0.65 3.11 14.28
C ALA A 157 0.46 2.69 15.28
N GLU A 158 0.20 2.84 16.58
CA GLU A 158 1.10 2.38 17.64
C GLU A 158 1.31 0.88 17.61
N GLN A 159 0.24 0.12 17.42
CA GLN A 159 0.29 -1.33 17.33
C GLN A 159 1.11 -1.77 16.11
N GLU A 160 0.82 -1.23 14.92
CA GLU A 160 1.54 -1.59 13.69
C GLU A 160 3.04 -1.29 13.80
N CYS A 161 3.42 -0.16 14.40
CA CYS A 161 4.83 0.17 14.65
C CYS A 161 5.50 -0.83 15.59
N LYS A 162 4.84 -1.19 16.70
CA LYS A 162 5.38 -2.17 17.66
C LYS A 162 5.56 -3.54 17.02
N GLU A 163 4.56 -3.97 16.24
CA GLU A 163 4.64 -5.25 15.55
C GLU A 163 5.75 -5.26 14.50
N GLU A 164 5.95 -4.17 13.74
CA GLU A 164 7.04 -4.08 12.77
C GLU A 164 8.41 -4.06 13.42
N GLN A 165 8.55 -3.42 14.59
CA GLN A 165 9.79 -3.44 15.37
C GLN A 165 10.10 -4.83 15.95
N ALA A 166 9.08 -5.55 16.42
CA ALA A 166 9.25 -6.86 17.04
C ALA A 166 9.41 -8.01 16.03
N ASP A 167 8.73 -7.93 14.89
CA ASP A 167 8.72 -8.92 13.81
C ASP A 167 8.79 -8.18 12.45
N PRO A 168 9.99 -7.75 12.02
CA PRO A 168 10.14 -6.98 10.79
C PRO A 168 9.66 -7.77 9.57
N LEU A 169 8.66 -7.23 8.88
CA LEU A 169 8.14 -7.76 7.63
C LEU A 169 8.81 -7.07 6.43
N CYS A 170 9.20 -5.81 6.61
CA CYS A 170 9.78 -5.00 5.56
C CYS A 170 11.21 -5.40 5.22
N SER A 171 11.52 -5.33 3.93
CA SER A 171 12.89 -5.44 3.42
C SER A 171 13.56 -4.07 3.29
N HIS A 172 12.75 -3.00 3.25
CA HIS A 172 13.20 -1.61 3.23
C HIS A 172 12.34 -0.78 4.20
N CYS A 173 12.96 0.17 4.89
CA CYS A 173 12.28 1.09 5.80
C CYS A 173 12.64 2.53 5.41
N ILE A 174 11.63 3.38 5.21
CA ILE A 174 11.77 4.79 4.82
C ILE A 174 11.23 5.68 5.93
N ILE A 175 12.01 6.67 6.35
CA ILE A 175 11.61 7.67 7.34
C ILE A 175 11.08 8.93 6.63
N ASN A 176 9.77 9.16 6.71
CA ASN A 176 9.06 10.23 5.98
C ASN A 176 8.96 11.55 6.77
N ASN A 177 10.10 12.01 7.27
CA ASN A 177 10.21 13.31 7.94
C ASN A 177 10.35 14.45 6.92
N ASP A 178 11.22 14.25 5.93
CA ASP A 178 11.30 15.10 4.74
C ASP A 178 10.64 14.37 3.56
N PHE A 179 9.57 14.96 3.03
CA PHE A 179 8.77 14.35 1.98
C PHE A 179 9.58 14.12 0.69
N ASN A 180 10.45 15.06 0.32
CA ASN A 180 11.22 14.98 -0.92
C ASN A 180 12.33 13.93 -0.78
N ALA A 181 13.04 13.89 0.34
CA ALA A 181 14.06 12.89 0.62
C ALA A 181 13.45 11.48 0.61
N ALA A 182 12.32 11.28 1.30
CA ALA A 182 11.60 10.02 1.32
C ALA A 182 11.10 9.61 -0.08
N ALA A 183 10.68 10.56 -0.90
CA ALA A 183 10.25 10.29 -2.27
C ALA A 183 11.41 9.85 -3.16
N GLN A 184 12.58 10.50 -3.02
CA GLN A 184 13.79 10.09 -3.74
C GLN A 184 14.28 8.72 -3.30
N GLU A 185 14.20 8.40 -2.00
CA GLU A 185 14.54 7.07 -1.48
C GLU A 185 13.61 5.99 -2.04
N LEU A 186 12.30 6.23 -2.02
CA LEU A 186 11.31 5.32 -2.59
C LEU A 186 11.55 5.09 -4.10
N LEU A 187 11.84 6.16 -4.84
CA LEU A 187 12.18 6.09 -6.26
C LEU A 187 13.46 5.28 -6.50
N ALA A 188 14.49 5.48 -5.68
CA ALA A 188 15.74 4.72 -5.78
C ALA A 188 15.51 3.22 -5.57
N ILE A 189 14.67 2.86 -4.60
CA ILE A 189 14.26 1.46 -4.39
C ILE A 189 13.55 0.91 -5.63
N PHE A 190 12.53 1.61 -6.15
CA PHE A 190 11.84 1.13 -7.36
C PHE A 190 12.79 0.94 -8.54
N LYS A 191 13.66 1.92 -8.81
CA LYS A 191 14.66 1.84 -9.89
C LYS A 191 15.60 0.67 -9.72
N ARG A 192 16.07 0.40 -8.50
CA ARG A 192 17.01 -0.69 -8.21
C ARG A 192 16.46 -2.05 -8.66
N TYR A 193 15.19 -2.31 -8.37
CA TYR A 193 14.57 -3.58 -8.75
C TYR A 193 14.18 -3.59 -10.22
N LEU A 194 13.58 -2.52 -10.74
CA LEU A 194 13.09 -2.48 -12.11
C LEU A 194 14.21 -2.43 -13.16
N ARG A 195 15.39 -1.87 -12.84
CA ARG A 195 16.56 -1.88 -13.73
C ARG A 195 17.32 -3.19 -13.73
N ALA A 196 17.21 -4.00 -12.68
CA ALA A 196 17.86 -5.31 -12.61
C ALA A 196 17.21 -6.36 -13.52
N SER A 197 16.08 -6.03 -14.16
CA SER A 197 15.34 -6.89 -15.09
C SER A 197 15.50 -6.55 -16.57
N ASN A 198 16.27 -5.50 -16.89
CA ASN A 198 16.60 -5.12 -18.27
C ASN A 198 18.01 -5.59 -18.65
#